data_AF-A0A319DDG2-F1
#
_entry.id   AF-A0A319DDG2-F1
#
_cell.length_a   1.000
_cell.length_b   1.000
_cell.length_c   1.000
_cell.angle_alpha   90.00
_cell.angle_beta   90.00
_cell.angle_gamma   90.00
#
_symmetry.space_group_name_H-M   'P 1'
#
loop_
_entity.id
_entity.type
_entity.pdbx_description
1 polymer ?
#
loop_
_entity_poly.entity_id
_entity_poly.type
_entity_poly.pdbx_seq_one_letter_code
_entity_poly.pdbx_strand_id
1 'polypeptide(L)' 'MCSQYFYQYDCGCTHLENDVVYCAKRGTDGCTGVRQQIRRREGYNCPNHGG' A
#
# COMPACT_ATOMS: atom_id res chain seq x y z
N MET A 1 -14.39 -1.68 2.85
CA MET A 1 -13.51 -0.61 2.36
C MET A 1 -12.36 -1.25 1.63
N CYS A 2 -12.04 -0.83 0.42
CA CYS A 2 -10.89 -1.37 -0.31
C CYS A 2 -9.60 -0.82 0.30
N SER A 3 -8.54 -1.62 0.33
CA SER A 3 -7.26 -1.25 0.95
C SER A 3 -6.11 -1.40 -0.03
N GLN A 4 -5.21 -0.42 -0.05
CA GLN A 4 -3.95 -0.49 -0.79
C GLN A 4 -2.80 -0.23 0.19
N TYR A 5 -1.81 -1.10 0.17
CA TYR A 5 -0.69 -1.05 1.11
C TYR A 5 0.58 -0.60 0.40
N PHE A 6 1.33 0.28 1.05
CA PHE A 6 2.63 0.75 0.60
C PHE A 6 3.65 0.50 1.70
N TYR A 7 4.81 -0.02 1.34
CA TYR A 7 5.98 -0.03 2.20
C TYR A 7 6.69 1.31 2.15
N GLN A 8 6.98 1.91 3.30
CA GLN A 8 7.89 3.04 3.42
C GLN A 8 9.21 2.56 4.03
N TYR A 9 10.30 2.77 3.31
CA TYR A 9 11.65 2.41 3.74
C TYR A 9 12.33 3.57 4.46
N ASP A 10 13.42 3.31 5.18
CA ASP A 10 14.17 4.33 5.92
C ASP A 10 14.74 5.45 5.04
N CYS A 11 15.05 5.14 3.77
CA CYS A 11 15.47 6.15 2.80
C CYS A 11 14.33 7.10 2.36
N GLY A 12 13.11 6.90 2.86
CA GLY A 12 11.91 7.69 2.53
C GLY A 12 11.15 7.21 1.29
N CYS A 13 11.71 6.26 0.52
CA CYS A 13 11.01 5.70 -0.64
C CYS A 13 9.78 4.91 -0.22
N THR A 14 8.73 5.00 -1.04
CA THR A 14 7.52 4.18 -0.89
C THR A 14 7.37 3.22 -2.06
N HIS A 15 7.21 1.93 -1.77
CA HIS A 15 6.86 0.93 -2.78
C HIS A 15 5.47 0.38 -2.53
N LEU A 16 4.76 0.11 -3.62
CA LEU A 16 3.53 -0.67 -3.56
C LEU A 16 3.86 -2.07 -3.00
N GLU A 17 3.21 -2.45 -1.89
CA GLU A 17 3.35 -3.79 -1.33
C GLU A 17 2.63 -4.81 -2.19
N ASN A 18 1.38 -4.50 -2.54
CA ASN A 18 0.46 -5.36 -3.29
C ASN A 18 -0.57 -4.47 -3.99
N ASP A 19 -1.25 -5.05 -4.99
CA ASP A 19 -2.42 -4.45 -5.62
C ASP A 19 -3.56 -4.17 -4.61
N VAL A 20 -4.55 -3.40 -5.08
CA VAL A 20 -5.72 -3.05 -4.26
C VAL A 20 -6.45 -4.31 -3.80
N VAL A 21 -6.56 -4.48 -2.49
CA VAL A 21 -7.42 -5.48 -1.86
C VAL A 21 -8.85 -4.95 -1.90
N TYR A 22 -9.65 -5.53 -2.79
CA TYR A 22 -11.04 -5.12 -2.97
C TYR A 22 -11.92 -5.64 -1.85
N CYS A 23 -12.82 -4.79 -1.36
CA CYS A 23 -13.87 -5.22 -0.44
C CYS A 23 -15.11 -5.71 -1.20
N ALA A 24 -15.99 -6.44 -0.50
CA ALA A 24 -17.23 -6.97 -1.05
C ALA A 24 -18.21 -5.89 -1.59
N LYS A 25 -18.02 -4.62 -1.21
CA LYS A 25 -18.84 -3.49 -1.68
C LYS A 25 -18.32 -2.85 -2.98
N ARG A 26 -17.25 -3.37 -3.58
CA ARG A 26 -16.72 -2.81 -4.84
C ARG A 26 -17.81 -2.82 -5.92
N GLY A 27 -18.10 -1.65 -6.51
CA GLY A 27 -19.09 -1.52 -7.58
C GLY A 27 -20.52 -1.31 -7.09
N THR A 28 -20.76 -1.23 -5.78
CA THR A 28 -22.04 -0.80 -5.20
C THR A 28 -21.95 0.63 -4.67
N ASP A 29 -23.09 1.29 -4.46
CA ASP A 29 -23.16 2.65 -3.88
C ASP A 29 -22.55 2.74 -2.47
N GLY A 30 -22.36 1.60 -1.79
CA GLY A 30 -21.69 1.51 -0.49
C GLY A 30 -20.16 1.47 -0.56
N CYS A 31 -19.56 1.59 -1.75
CA CYS A 31 -18.11 1.62 -1.93
C CYS A 31 -17.54 3.00 -1.59
N THR A 32 -16.87 3.12 -0.45
CA THR A 32 -16.22 4.37 -0.03
C THR A 32 -14.82 4.58 -0.65
N GLY A 33 -14.52 3.88 -1.75
CA GLY A 33 -13.23 3.95 -2.43
C GLY A 33 -12.10 3.10 -1.81
N VAL A 34 -10.87 3.42 -2.21
CA VAL A 34 -9.63 2.75 -1.79
C VAL A 34 -8.92 3.60 -0.75
N ARG A 35 -8.61 3.02 0.40
CA ARG A 35 -7.77 3.65 1.42
C ARG A 35 -6.34 3.18 1.28
N GLN A 36 -5.44 4.15 1.14
CA GLN A 36 -4.02 3.90 1.15
C GLN A 36 -3.51 3.81 2.58
N GLN A 37 -2.66 2.83 2.85
CA GLN A 37 -2.05 2.61 4.15
C GLN A 37 -0.54 2.42 3.99
N ILE A 38 0.22 3.19 4.77
CA ILE A 38 1.67 3.09 4.80
C ILE A 38 2.08 2.12 5.91
N ARG A 39 2.97 1.18 5.57
CA ARG A 39 3.62 0.26 6.49
C ARG A 39 5.11 0.56 6.47
N ARG A 40 5.68 0.93 7.61
CA ARG A 40 7.12 1.16 7.71
C ARG A 40 7.88 -0.17 7.67
N ARG A 41 8.93 -0.22 6.85
CA ARG A 41 9.91 -1.30 6.80
C ARG A 41 11.27 -0.72 7.20
N GLU A 42 11.50 -0.70 8.50
CA GLU A 42 12.77 -0.26 9.08
C GLU A 42 13.80 -1.39 8.96
N GLY A 43 15.03 -1.06 8.55
CA GLY A 43 16.15 -2.00 8.40
C GLY A 43 16.09 -2.91 7.17
N TYR A 44 15.13 -2.70 6.26
CA TYR A 44 15.06 -3.41 4.99
C TYR A 44 15.70 -2.59 3.87
N ASN A 45 16.43 -3.27 2.98
CA ASN A 45 16.96 -2.64 1.80
C ASN A 45 15.83 -2.16 0.88
N CYS A 46 15.93 -0.89 0.48
CA CYS A 46 14.99 -0.31 -0.44
C CYS A 46 15.29 -0.77 -1.87
N PRO A 47 14.31 -1.33 -2.61
CA PRO A 47 14.53 -1.77 -3.98
C PRO A 47 14.89 -0.62 -4.94
N ASN A 48 14.53 0.63 -4.60
CA ASN A 48 14.87 1.80 -5.41
C ASN A 48 16.37 2.18 -5.36
N HIS A 49 17.12 1.68 -4.37
CA HIS A 49 18.55 1.97 -4.19
C HIS A 49 19.44 0.76 -4.46
N GLY A 50 18.94 -0.22 -5.20
CA GLY A 50 19.73 -1.36 -5.66
C GLY A 50 19.59 -2.64 -4.84
N GLY A 51 18.74 -2.66 -3.79
CA GLY A 51 18.23 -3.89 -3.14
C GLY A 51 19.27 -4.78 -2.47
#